data_AF-A0A932MFB3-F1
#
_entry.id   AF-A0A932MFB3-F1
#
_cell.length_a   1.000
_cell.length_b   1.000
_cell.length_c   1.000
_cell.angle_alpha   90.00
_cell.angle_beta   90.00
_cell.angle_gamma   90.00
#
_symmetry.space_group_name_H-M   'P 1'
#
loop_
_entity.id
_entity.type
_entity.pdbx_description
1 polymer ?
#
loop_
_entity_poly.entity_id
_entity_poly.type
_entity_poly.pdbx_seq_one_letter_code
_entity_poly.pdbx_strand_id
1 'polypeptide(L)'
;AVPGIRECLQSTQAPIVAISPVVGGHSLKGPTDKFLRWAKVEVSPLGAARLYHSALNGLDGMLIDRADAGEAARIEELGIRVRTEGIVMRSPEDKRRVARAAVKFVEEL
;
A
#
# COMPACT_ATOMS: atom_id res chain seq x y z
N ALA A 1 -8.81 10.55 -12.24
CA ALA A 1 -9.39 9.33 -11.63
C ALA A 1 -10.72 9.03 -12.33
N VAL A 2 -11.18 7.77 -12.29
CA VAL A 2 -12.50 7.39 -12.85
C VAL A 2 -13.60 7.96 -11.92
N PRO A 3 -14.60 8.70 -12.45
CA PRO A 3 -15.69 9.24 -11.63
C PRO A 3 -16.44 8.14 -10.85
N GLY A 4 -16.79 8.40 -9.60
CA GLY A 4 -17.57 7.50 -8.74
C GLY A 4 -16.75 6.49 -7.95
N ILE A 5 -15.57 6.09 -8.43
CA ILE A 5 -14.77 5.04 -7.75
C ILE A 5 -14.26 5.51 -6.39
N ARG A 6 -13.84 6.78 -6.28
CA ARG A 6 -13.35 7.32 -5.00
C ARG A 6 -14.47 7.37 -3.98
N GLU A 7 -15.65 7.83 -4.39
CA GLU A 7 -16.82 7.96 -3.53
C GLU A 7 -17.30 6.59 -3.04
N CYS A 8 -17.26 5.56 -3.89
CA CYS A 8 -17.54 4.19 -3.49
C CYS A 8 -16.53 3.67 -2.45
N LEU A 9 -15.24 3.94 -2.63
CA LEU A 9 -14.22 3.56 -1.66
C LEU A 9 -14.37 4.35 -0.35
N GLN A 10 -14.75 5.62 -0.40
CA GLN A 10 -14.94 6.44 0.80
C GLN A 10 -16.19 6.08 1.62
N SER A 11 -17.21 5.50 0.98
CA SER A 11 -18.49 5.15 1.63
C SER A 11 -18.60 3.68 2.05
N THR A 12 -17.65 2.85 1.63
CA THR A 12 -17.63 1.43 1.98
C THR A 12 -17.46 1.22 3.49
N GLN A 13 -18.07 0.16 4.01
CA GLN A 13 -17.85 -0.31 5.39
C GLN A 13 -16.77 -1.40 5.45
N ALA A 14 -16.30 -1.88 4.29
CA ALA A 14 -15.25 -2.89 4.23
C ALA A 14 -13.86 -2.25 4.46
N PRO A 15 -12.92 -2.91 5.17
CA PRO A 15 -11.58 -2.38 5.34
C PRO A 15 -10.86 -2.18 4.00
N ILE A 16 -10.17 -1.06 3.87
CA ILE A 16 -9.37 -0.69 2.70
C ILE A 16 -7.91 -0.96 3.02
N VAL A 17 -7.34 -1.94 2.32
CA VAL A 17 -5.93 -2.32 2.45
C VAL A 17 -5.17 -2.06 1.16
N ALA A 18 -4.03 -1.38 1.26
CA ALA A 18 -3.10 -1.18 0.16
C ALA A 18 -1.94 -2.18 0.18
N ILE A 19 -1.33 -2.42 -0.97
CA ILE A 19 -0.03 -3.10 -1.10
C ILE A 19 0.96 -2.08 -1.62
N SER A 20 2.11 -1.92 -0.96
CA SER A 20 3.14 -0.97 -1.38
C SER A 20 3.62 -1.24 -2.80
N PRO A 21 3.68 -0.23 -3.67
CA PRO A 21 4.32 -0.35 -4.98
C PRO A 21 5.84 -0.15 -4.93
N VAL A 22 6.38 0.23 -3.76
CA VAL A 22 7.80 0.51 -3.52
C VAL A 22 8.37 -0.56 -2.60
N VAL A 23 9.56 -1.05 -2.94
CA VAL A 23 10.34 -2.00 -2.14
C VAL A 23 11.78 -1.50 -2.04
N GLY A 24 12.29 -1.32 -0.82
CA GLY A 24 13.67 -0.87 -0.56
C GLY A 24 13.99 0.50 -1.17
N GLY A 25 13.03 1.43 -1.14
CA GLY A 25 13.18 2.77 -1.71
C GLY A 25 13.12 2.85 -3.25
N HIS A 26 12.77 1.75 -3.94
CA HIS A 26 12.66 1.72 -5.39
C HIS A 26 11.39 1.01 -5.87
N SER A 27 10.91 1.37 -7.07
CA SER A 27 9.83 0.60 -7.70
C SER A 27 10.37 -0.67 -8.34
N LEU A 28 9.75 -1.82 -8.05
CA LEU A 28 10.17 -3.14 -8.57
C LEU A 28 10.10 -3.25 -10.10
N LYS A 29 9.08 -2.64 -10.71
CA LYS A 29 8.84 -2.66 -12.16
C LYS A 29 8.21 -1.35 -12.61
N GLY A 30 8.55 -0.94 -13.83
CA GLY A 30 7.93 0.20 -14.50
C GLY A 30 8.37 1.56 -13.95
N PRO A 31 7.76 2.64 -14.44
CA PRO A 31 8.14 4.02 -14.13
C PRO A 31 7.50 4.57 -12.85
N THR A 32 7.07 3.72 -11.91
CA THR A 32 6.34 4.17 -10.72
C THR A 32 7.16 5.16 -9.90
N ASP A 33 8.45 4.91 -9.71
CA ASP A 33 9.36 5.85 -9.06
C ASP A 33 9.42 7.21 -9.78
N LYS A 34 9.43 7.22 -11.12
CA LYS A 34 9.40 8.45 -11.93
C LYS A 34 8.09 9.22 -11.73
N PHE A 35 6.96 8.52 -11.71
CA PHE A 35 5.65 9.16 -11.50
C PHE A 35 5.49 9.70 -10.07
N LEU A 36 5.96 8.97 -9.06
CA LEU A 36 5.97 9.46 -7.68
C LEU A 36 6.84 10.70 -7.56
N ARG A 37 8.06 10.70 -8.11
CA ARG A 37 8.92 11.90 -8.14
C ARG A 37 8.25 13.07 -8.87
N TRP A 38 7.65 12.83 -10.04
CA TRP A 38 6.95 13.86 -10.80
C TRP A 38 5.78 14.46 -10.00
N ALA A 39 5.03 13.61 -9.29
CA ALA A 39 3.95 14.01 -8.40
C ALA A 39 4.44 14.62 -7.07
N LYS A 40 5.75 14.75 -6.86
CA LYS A 40 6.38 15.21 -5.60
C LYS A 40 6.00 14.34 -4.39
N VAL A 41 5.77 13.06 -4.63
CA VAL A 41 5.53 12.04 -3.61
C VAL A 41 6.85 11.33 -3.33
N GLU A 42 7.14 11.10 -2.05
CA GLU A 42 8.31 10.34 -1.61
C GLU A 42 8.29 8.92 -2.21
N VAL A 43 9.42 8.47 -2.76
CA VAL A 43 9.55 7.10 -3.31
C VAL A 43 9.82 6.12 -2.17
N SER A 44 8.83 5.96 -1.30
CA SER A 44 8.86 5.06 -0.16
C SER A 44 7.47 4.48 0.10
N PRO A 45 7.36 3.38 0.87
CA PRO A 45 6.06 2.90 1.34
C PRO A 45 5.28 3.97 2.10
N LEU A 46 5.96 4.80 2.90
CA LEU A 46 5.33 5.92 3.60
C LEU A 46 4.77 6.97 2.63
N GLY A 47 5.51 7.33 1.59
CA GLY A 47 5.03 8.28 0.56
C GLY A 47 3.76 7.77 -0.12
N ALA A 48 3.74 6.48 -0.47
CA ALA A 48 2.56 5.83 -1.04
C ALA A 48 1.40 5.77 -0.02
N ALA A 49 1.66 5.44 1.25
CA ALA A 49 0.65 5.43 2.31
C ALA A 49 -0.04 6.79 2.46
N ARG A 50 0.75 7.88 2.54
CA ARG A 50 0.23 9.26 2.63
C ARG A 50 -0.61 9.64 1.42
N LEU A 51 -0.16 9.27 0.22
CA LEU A 51 -0.90 9.53 -1.01
C LEU A 51 -2.26 8.83 -1.00
N TYR A 52 -2.31 7.54 -0.67
CA TYR A 52 -3.58 6.80 -0.66
C TYR A 52 -4.50 7.24 0.47
N HIS A 53 -3.97 7.40 1.68
CA HIS A 53 -4.73 7.82 2.85
C HIS A 53 -5.39 9.19 2.63
N SER A 54 -4.66 10.17 2.08
CA SER A 54 -5.24 11.48 1.73
C SER A 54 -6.25 11.39 0.58
N ALA A 55 -5.98 10.59 -0.45
CA ALA A 55 -6.86 10.47 -1.62
C ALA A 55 -8.19 9.75 -1.34
N LEU A 56 -8.22 8.86 -0.35
CA LEU A 56 -9.37 8.04 0.03
C LEU A 56 -10.02 8.50 1.34
N ASN A 57 -9.52 9.56 1.98
CA ASN A 57 -9.96 10.01 3.31
C ASN A 57 -9.88 8.91 4.38
N GLY A 58 -8.89 8.04 4.25
CA GLY A 58 -8.73 6.88 5.12
C GLY A 58 -8.09 5.70 4.39
N LEU A 59 -7.21 4.99 5.09
CA LEU A 59 -6.67 3.70 4.70
C LEU A 59 -6.52 2.91 5.99
N ASP A 60 -7.14 1.73 6.08
CA ASP A 60 -7.15 0.95 7.32
C ASP A 60 -5.86 0.16 7.50
N GLY A 61 -5.29 -0.33 6.39
CA GLY A 61 -4.05 -1.08 6.45
C GLY A 61 -3.18 -0.98 5.20
N MET A 62 -1.90 -1.32 5.37
CA MET A 62 -0.94 -1.42 4.27
C MET A 62 0.02 -2.60 4.44
N LEU A 63 0.16 -3.38 3.37
CA LEU A 63 1.22 -4.37 3.23
C LEU A 63 2.48 -3.71 2.68
N ILE A 64 3.60 -3.88 3.38
CA ILE A 64 4.93 -3.40 2.96
C ILE A 64 5.90 -4.57 2.84
N ASP A 65 6.99 -4.40 2.09
CA ASP A 65 8.01 -5.45 2.02
C ASP A 65 8.78 -5.56 3.33
N ARG A 66 9.33 -6.74 3.62
CA ARG A 66 10.24 -6.94 4.76
C ARG A 66 11.47 -6.03 4.68
N ALA A 67 11.93 -5.69 3.47
CA ALA A 67 13.03 -4.74 3.28
C ALA A 67 12.70 -3.33 3.81
N ASP A 68 11.42 -2.98 3.94
CA ASP A 68 10.96 -1.66 4.37
C ASP A 68 10.39 -1.67 5.80
N ALA A 69 10.65 -2.70 6.59
CA ALA A 69 10.11 -2.82 7.96
C ALA A 69 10.40 -1.59 8.84
N GLY A 70 11.48 -0.86 8.58
CA GLY A 70 11.82 0.39 9.28
C GLY A 70 10.82 1.54 9.06
N GLU A 71 10.01 1.48 8.00
CA GLU A 71 8.98 2.49 7.71
C GLU A 71 7.65 2.21 8.43
N ALA A 72 7.49 1.03 9.04
CA ALA A 72 6.22 0.60 9.63
C ALA A 72 5.70 1.59 10.68
N ALA A 73 6.53 1.96 11.66
CA ALA A 73 6.14 2.88 12.72
C ALA A 73 5.67 4.24 12.19
N ARG A 74 6.37 4.78 11.17
CA ARG A 74 6.03 6.07 10.55
C ARG A 74 4.70 6.03 9.78
N ILE A 75 4.34 4.86 9.25
CA ILE A 75 3.04 4.64 8.60
C ILE A 75 1.95 4.46 9.65
N GLU A 76 2.23 3.76 10.75
CA GLU A 76 1.30 3.57 11.87
C GLU A 76 0.96 4.88 12.60
N GLU A 77 1.88 5.84 12.63
CA GLU A 77 1.61 7.22 13.09
C GLU A 77 0.51 7.93 12.29
N LEU A 78 0.22 7.48 11.06
CA LEU A 78 -0.89 7.98 10.24
C LEU A 78 -2.24 7.31 10.59
N GLY A 79 -2.26 6.41 11.58
CA GLY A 79 -3.42 5.59 11.92
C GLY A 79 -3.63 4.40 10.99
N ILE A 80 -2.64 4.05 10.16
CA ILE A 80 -2.71 2.96 9.19
C ILE A 80 -2.02 1.72 9.76
N ARG A 81 -2.73 0.60 9.89
CA ARG A 81 -2.12 -0.65 10.37
C ARG A 81 -1.12 -1.19 9.35
N VAL A 82 0.05 -1.64 9.79
CA VAL A 82 1.08 -2.16 8.88
C VAL A 82 1.25 -3.66 9.06
N ARG A 83 1.41 -4.37 7.94
CA ARG A 83 1.90 -5.75 7.92
C ARG A 83 3.08 -5.88 6.97
N THR A 84 4.20 -6.36 7.50
CA THR A 84 5.39 -6.67 6.70
C THR A 84 5.29 -8.06 6.09
N GLU A 85 5.40 -8.17 4.76
CA GLU A 85 5.35 -9.43 4.03
C GLU A 85 6.37 -9.46 2.90
N GLY A 86 6.62 -10.63 2.29
CA GLY A 86 7.34 -10.65 1.01
C GLY A 86 6.39 -10.20 -0.12
N ILE A 87 6.37 -8.92 -0.50
CA ILE A 87 5.36 -8.43 -1.47
C ILE A 87 5.84 -8.48 -2.92
N VAL A 88 7.11 -8.84 -3.16
CA VAL A 88 7.64 -9.09 -4.50
C VAL A 88 6.97 -10.31 -5.13
N MET A 89 6.37 -10.13 -6.32
CA MET A 89 5.66 -11.19 -7.04
C MET A 89 6.37 -11.57 -8.35
N ARG A 90 7.13 -12.66 -8.34
CA ARG A 90 7.87 -13.17 -9.51
C ARG A 90 7.15 -14.34 -10.19
N SER A 91 6.36 -15.10 -9.45
CA SER A 91 5.57 -16.23 -9.96
C SER A 91 4.07 -16.08 -9.65
N PRO A 92 3.20 -16.89 -10.28
CA PRO A 92 1.81 -17.04 -9.88
C PRO A 92 1.64 -17.43 -8.41
N GLU A 93 2.55 -18.22 -7.85
CA GLU A 93 2.55 -18.65 -6.45
C GLU A 93 2.77 -17.45 -5.52
N ASP A 94 3.70 -16.55 -5.87
CA ASP A 94 3.91 -15.30 -5.12
C ASP A 94 2.66 -14.44 -5.12
N LYS A 95 1.99 -14.29 -6.28
CA LYS A 95 0.75 -13.52 -6.40
C LYS A 95 -0.33 -14.08 -5.48
N ARG A 96 -0.51 -15.41 -5.48
CA ARG A 96 -1.48 -16.09 -4.60
C ARG A 96 -1.15 -15.90 -3.13
N ARG A 97 0.14 -15.95 -2.77
CA ARG A 97 0.60 -15.74 -1.38
C ARG A 97 0.32 -14.31 -0.92
N VAL A 98 0.65 -13.29 -1.71
CA VAL A 98 0.37 -11.90 -1.34
C VAL A 98 -1.13 -11.63 -1.29
N ALA A 99 -1.91 -12.15 -2.24
CA ALA A 99 -3.36 -12.03 -2.21
C ALA A 99 -3.97 -12.64 -0.93
N ARG A 100 -3.53 -13.84 -0.54
CA ARG A 100 -3.96 -14.45 0.72
C ARG A 100 -3.55 -13.64 1.95
N ALA A 101 -2.33 -13.09 1.95
CA ALA A 101 -1.85 -12.26 3.05
C ALA A 101 -2.68 -10.97 3.19
N ALA A 102 -3.11 -10.39 2.06
CA ALA A 102 -3.99 -9.21 2.04
C ALA A 102 -5.39 -9.54 2.57
N VAL A 103 -6.01 -10.62 2.08
CA VAL A 103 -7.34 -11.06 2.57
C VAL A 103 -7.30 -11.36 4.05
N LYS A 104 -6.30 -12.15 4.50
CA LYS A 104 -6.12 -12.44 5.92
C LYS A 104 -5.90 -11.16 6.74
N PHE A 105 -5.22 -10.16 6.17
CA PHE A 105 -5.02 -8.90 6.88
C PHE A 105 -6.33 -8.13 7.04
N VAL A 106 -7.15 -8.07 5.99
CA VAL A 106 -8.50 -7.48 6.04
C VAL A 106 -9.37 -8.16 7.11
N GLU A 107 -9.29 -9.49 7.26
CA GLU A 107 -10.04 -10.24 8.28
C GLU A 107 -9.62 -9.93 9.73
N GLU A 108 -8.45 -9.32 9.94
CA GLU A 108 -7.90 -8.98 11.26
C GLU A 108 -8.04 -7.48 11.62
N LEU A 109 -8.57 -6.68 10.71
CA LEU A 109 -8.86 -5.25 10.90
C LEU A 109 -10.30 -5.06 11.40
#